data_AF-A0A9X1CCX9-F1
#
_entry.id   AF-A0A9X1CCX9-F1
#
_cell.length_a   1.000
_cell.length_b   1.000
_cell.length_c   1.000
_cell.angle_alpha   90.00
_cell.angle_beta   90.00
_cell.angle_gamma   90.00
#
_symmetry.space_group_name_H-M   'P 1'
#
loop_
_entity.id
_entity.type
_entity.pdbx_description
1 polymer ?
#
loop_
_entity_poly.entity_id
_entity_poly.type
_entity_poly.pdbx_seq_one_letter_code
_entity_poly.pdbx_strand_id
1 'polypeptide(L)'
;MKENITDFINLDEKLKELKFTPESDFYILPENIETAKSSEDLVFTETTTEIKKYLNQNGVEIQVLQKGGLKLRQRKSVDFYAPLIFVGFTMLSENSTLLTIGINVLSNYVTDYFKGTFGSKNVKLEIIVETKPKKEYKSINYEGNVDGLKDLPKIIKALKNE
;
A
#
# COMPACT_ATOMS: atom_id res chain seq x y z
N MET A 1 9.87 -12.41 10.67
CA MET A 1 9.04 -11.31 10.13
C MET A 1 9.43 -10.07 10.89
N LYS A 2 9.64 -8.94 10.20
CA LYS A 2 9.83 -7.64 10.85
C LYS A 2 8.74 -6.71 10.35
N GLU A 3 7.70 -6.58 11.14
CA GLU A 3 6.73 -5.52 11.04
C GLU A 3 7.10 -4.39 12.01
N ASN A 4 7.10 -3.15 11.52
CA ASN A 4 7.26 -1.97 12.36
C ASN A 4 6.06 -1.05 12.12
N ILE A 5 5.39 -0.67 13.21
CA ILE A 5 4.24 0.23 13.19
C ILE A 5 4.71 1.56 13.77
N THR A 6 4.60 2.62 12.99
CA THR A 6 4.99 3.97 13.39
C THR A 6 3.88 4.95 13.08
N ASP A 7 3.82 6.06 13.83
CA ASP A 7 2.95 7.17 13.47
C ASP A 7 3.38 7.73 12.10
N PHE A 8 2.40 8.14 11.31
CA PHE A 8 2.60 8.72 9.99
C PHE A 8 2.12 10.18 9.99
N ILE A 9 2.60 10.97 9.03
CA ILE A 9 2.14 12.35 8.86
C ILE A 9 0.62 12.41 8.67
N ASN A 10 0.01 13.58 8.93
CA ASN A 10 -1.39 13.79 8.60
C ASN A 10 -1.58 13.75 7.07
N LEU A 11 -2.04 12.61 6.55
CA LEU A 11 -2.19 12.39 5.12
C LEU A 11 -3.26 13.33 4.52
N ASP A 12 -4.35 13.62 5.23
CA ASP A 12 -5.39 14.54 4.74
C ASP A 12 -4.83 15.96 4.51
N GLU A 13 -4.00 16.46 5.43
CA GLU A 13 -3.28 17.73 5.25
C GLU A 13 -2.32 17.65 4.06
N LYS A 14 -1.58 16.54 3.93
CA LYS A 14 -0.65 16.36 2.82
C LYS A 14 -1.34 16.32 1.45
N LEU A 15 -2.48 15.64 1.37
CA LEU A 15 -3.28 15.58 0.15
C LEU A 15 -3.82 16.96 -0.24
N LYS A 16 -4.23 17.78 0.74
CA LYS A 16 -4.63 19.18 0.52
C LYS A 16 -3.49 20.02 -0.04
N GLU A 17 -2.28 19.91 0.51
CA GLU A 17 -1.08 20.58 -0.01
C GLU A 17 -0.82 20.22 -1.47
N LEU A 18 -0.93 18.94 -1.80
CA LEU A 18 -0.73 18.40 -3.14
C LEU A 18 -1.95 18.62 -4.07
N LYS A 19 -3.00 19.29 -3.59
CA LYS A 19 -4.24 19.59 -4.32
C LYS A 19 -4.92 18.34 -4.87
N PHE A 20 -4.96 17.29 -4.05
CA PHE A 20 -5.76 16.09 -4.26
C PHE A 20 -7.04 16.15 -3.45
N THR A 21 -8.10 15.55 -4.00
CA THR A 21 -9.34 15.29 -3.28
C THR A 21 -9.52 13.77 -3.25
N PRO A 22 -9.49 13.13 -2.08
CA PRO A 22 -9.70 11.68 -1.99
C PRO A 22 -11.15 11.33 -2.35
N GLU A 23 -11.31 10.44 -3.32
CA GLU A 23 -12.57 9.89 -3.83
C GLU A 23 -12.82 8.41 -3.42
N SER A 24 -11.94 7.83 -2.59
CA SER A 24 -11.92 6.41 -2.24
C SER A 24 -11.24 6.24 -0.88
N ASP A 25 -11.50 5.13 -0.21
CA ASP A 25 -10.81 4.75 1.03
C ASP A 25 -9.73 3.69 0.78
N PHE A 26 -9.38 3.44 -0.49
CA PHE A 26 -8.36 2.47 -0.87
C PHE A 26 -7.56 2.97 -2.08
N TYR A 27 -6.27 3.25 -1.86
CA TYR A 27 -5.37 3.83 -2.85
C TYR A 27 -4.01 3.14 -2.89
N ILE A 28 -3.38 3.19 -4.06
CA ILE A 28 -1.93 3.14 -4.20
C ILE A 28 -1.41 4.57 -4.10
N LEU A 29 -0.53 4.81 -3.13
CA LEU A 29 0.15 6.07 -2.92
C LEU A 29 1.54 6.08 -3.59
N PRO A 30 2.08 7.27 -3.87
CA PRO A 30 3.48 7.42 -4.26
C PRO A 30 4.40 7.19 -3.07
N GLU A 31 5.54 6.54 -3.30
CA GLU A 31 6.52 6.21 -2.25
C GLU A 31 7.12 7.45 -1.59
N ASN A 32 7.12 8.59 -2.29
CA ASN A 32 7.64 9.85 -1.77
C ASN A 32 6.54 10.79 -1.28
N ILE A 33 5.34 10.28 -0.94
CA ILE A 33 4.19 11.11 -0.55
C ILE A 33 4.52 12.12 0.57
N GLU A 34 5.35 11.74 1.55
CA GLU A 34 5.74 12.62 2.66
C GLU A 34 6.59 13.80 2.21
N THR A 35 7.49 13.57 1.26
CA THR A 35 8.51 14.54 0.84
C THR A 35 8.17 15.27 -0.45
N ALA A 36 7.17 14.81 -1.19
CA ALA A 36 6.71 15.44 -2.42
C ALA A 36 6.23 16.88 -2.16
N LYS A 37 6.67 17.80 -3.02
CA LYS A 37 6.28 19.23 -2.97
C LYS A 37 5.13 19.56 -3.91
N SER A 38 4.97 18.75 -4.96
CA SER A 38 3.93 18.91 -5.98
C SER A 38 3.44 17.55 -6.46
N SER A 39 2.26 17.54 -7.10
CA SER A 39 1.67 16.34 -7.69
C SER A 39 2.47 15.77 -8.86
N GLU A 40 3.28 16.61 -9.49
CA GLU A 40 4.16 16.29 -10.60
C GLU A 40 5.42 15.56 -10.12
N ASP A 41 5.78 15.69 -8.84
CA ASP A 41 6.97 15.06 -8.23
C ASP A 41 6.70 13.65 -7.73
N LEU A 42 5.45 13.17 -7.82
CA LEU A 42 5.06 11.86 -7.29
C LEU A 42 5.77 10.73 -8.02
N VAL A 43 6.36 9.81 -7.26
CA VAL A 43 7.10 8.65 -7.74
C VAL A 43 6.51 7.39 -7.12
N PHE A 44 6.26 6.40 -7.96
CA PHE A 44 5.65 5.14 -7.56
C PHE A 44 6.60 3.98 -7.79
N THR A 45 6.32 2.87 -7.12
CA THR A 45 7.01 1.60 -7.33
C THR A 45 6.72 1.07 -8.73
N GLU A 46 7.70 0.46 -9.39
CA GLU A 46 7.55 -0.13 -10.73
C GLU A 46 6.37 -1.10 -10.87
N THR A 47 6.04 -1.80 -9.78
CA THR A 47 4.94 -2.79 -9.69
C THR A 47 3.55 -2.18 -9.61
N THR A 48 3.42 -0.84 -9.51
CA THR A 48 2.14 -0.14 -9.30
C THR A 48 1.09 -0.48 -10.35
N THR A 49 1.45 -0.46 -11.63
CA THR A 49 0.48 -0.68 -12.72
C THR A 49 0.01 -2.14 -12.77
N GLU A 50 0.94 -3.07 -12.56
CA GLU A 50 0.70 -4.51 -12.57
C GLU A 50 -0.18 -4.92 -11.39
N ILE A 51 0.16 -4.46 -10.18
CA ILE A 51 -0.60 -4.74 -8.95
C ILE A 51 -2.00 -4.14 -9.03
N LYS A 52 -2.15 -2.89 -9.49
CA LYS A 52 -3.47 -2.29 -9.72
C LYS A 52 -4.32 -3.17 -10.64
N LYS A 53 -3.76 -3.56 -11.79
CA LYS A 53 -4.46 -4.40 -12.76
C LYS A 53 -4.85 -5.75 -12.16
N TYR A 54 -3.93 -6.39 -11.45
CA TYR A 54 -4.14 -7.70 -10.85
C TYR A 54 -5.22 -7.66 -9.75
N LEU A 55 -5.21 -6.64 -8.88
CA LEU A 55 -6.25 -6.42 -7.88
C LEU A 55 -7.62 -6.22 -8.52
N ASN A 56 -7.72 -5.32 -9.52
CA ASN A 56 -8.97 -5.04 -10.21
C ASN A 56 -9.53 -6.29 -10.92
N GLN A 57 -8.67 -7.11 -11.55
CA GLN A 57 -9.08 -8.37 -12.19
C GLN A 57 -9.63 -9.40 -11.20
N ASN A 58 -9.26 -9.30 -9.93
CA ASN A 58 -9.75 -10.15 -8.85
C ASN A 58 -10.86 -9.47 -8.01
N GLY A 59 -11.50 -8.42 -8.55
CA GLY A 59 -12.64 -7.76 -7.92
C GLY A 59 -12.29 -6.83 -6.75
N VAL A 60 -11.01 -6.46 -6.61
CA VAL A 60 -10.55 -5.50 -5.61
C VAL A 60 -10.22 -4.19 -6.31
N GLU A 61 -11.18 -3.28 -6.34
CA GLU A 61 -10.99 -1.97 -6.97
C GLU A 61 -10.03 -1.11 -6.14
N ILE A 62 -8.91 -0.72 -6.73
CA ILE A 62 -7.94 0.19 -6.12
C ILE A 62 -7.57 1.31 -7.11
N GLN A 63 -7.56 2.53 -6.60
CA GLN A 63 -7.17 3.70 -7.38
C GLN A 63 -5.70 4.04 -7.14
N VAL A 64 -5.08 4.78 -8.07
CA VAL A 64 -3.72 5.30 -7.88
C VAL A 64 -3.85 6.80 -7.65
N LEU A 65 -3.24 7.31 -6.58
CA LEU A 65 -3.26 8.73 -6.25
C LEU A 65 -2.31 9.50 -7.20
N GLN A 66 -2.77 9.73 -8.43
CA GLN A 66 -1.96 10.39 -9.46
C GLN A 66 -2.68 11.61 -10.06
N LYS A 67 -1.89 12.60 -10.44
CA LYS A 67 -2.34 13.74 -11.25
C LYS A 67 -1.32 13.94 -12.37
N GLY A 68 -1.73 13.62 -13.59
CA GLY A 68 -0.84 13.61 -14.76
C GLY A 68 -0.15 12.26 -14.97
N GLY A 69 1.13 12.29 -15.37
CA GLY A 69 1.89 11.11 -15.76
C GLY A 69 2.36 10.26 -14.57
N LEU A 70 2.46 8.95 -14.79
CA LEU A 70 2.92 8.00 -13.78
C LEU A 70 4.45 7.82 -13.86
N LYS A 71 5.18 8.41 -12.90
CA LYS A 71 6.64 8.23 -12.79
C LYS A 71 6.94 6.98 -11.96
N LEU A 72 7.51 5.97 -12.60
CA LEU A 72 7.88 4.71 -11.96
C LEU A 72 9.37 4.67 -11.63
N ARG A 73 9.72 4.29 -10.40
CA ARG A 73 11.10 4.04 -9.98
C ARG A 73 11.45 2.58 -10.20
N GLN A 74 12.33 2.34 -11.16
CA GLN A 74 12.91 1.01 -11.37
C GLN A 74 14.02 0.74 -10.37
N ARG A 75 14.07 -0.50 -9.87
CA ARG A 75 15.11 -0.94 -8.93
C ARG A 75 15.87 -2.13 -9.50
N LYS A 76 17.20 -2.12 -9.35
CA LYS A 76 18.03 -3.30 -9.60
C LYS A 76 18.14 -4.10 -8.30
N SER A 77 17.08 -4.83 -7.97
CA SER A 77 17.01 -5.64 -6.76
C SER A 77 16.36 -7.00 -7.07
N VAL A 78 16.75 -8.02 -6.30
CA VAL A 78 16.08 -9.33 -6.31
C VAL A 78 14.85 -9.33 -5.40
N ASP A 79 14.72 -8.32 -4.54
CA ASP A 79 13.57 -8.15 -3.64
C ASP A 79 12.36 -7.65 -4.44
N PHE A 80 11.18 -8.06 -3.99
CA PHE A 80 9.93 -7.52 -4.49
C PHE A 80 9.54 -6.27 -3.71
N TYR A 81 9.41 -5.14 -4.40
CA TYR A 81 8.87 -3.90 -3.83
C TYR A 81 7.39 -3.82 -4.20
N ALA A 82 6.52 -3.97 -3.20
CA ALA A 82 5.10 -3.74 -3.38
C ALA A 82 4.79 -2.23 -3.40
N PRO A 83 3.70 -1.80 -4.06
CA PRO A 83 3.26 -0.41 -3.99
C PRO A 83 2.92 -0.01 -2.56
N LEU A 84 3.09 1.28 -2.24
CA LEU A 84 2.59 1.86 -0.99
C LEU A 84 1.05 1.87 -1.03
N ILE A 85 0.41 1.18 -0.10
CA ILE A 85 -1.05 1.07 -0.06
C ILE A 85 -1.60 1.97 1.04
N PHE A 86 -2.69 2.68 0.78
CA PHE A 86 -3.47 3.40 1.78
C PHE A 86 -4.80 2.69 2.04
N VAL A 87 -5.13 2.56 3.32
CA VAL A 87 -6.40 2.02 3.84
C VAL A 87 -7.05 3.10 4.70
N GLY A 88 -8.12 3.69 4.17
CA GLY A 88 -8.97 4.65 4.87
C GLY A 88 -9.80 4.00 5.98
N PHE A 89 -10.30 4.83 6.88
CA PHE A 89 -11.00 4.38 8.08
C PHE A 89 -12.26 3.57 7.74
N THR A 90 -13.04 3.98 6.73
CA THR A 90 -14.24 3.25 6.29
C THR A 90 -13.88 1.85 5.80
N MET A 91 -12.84 1.73 4.98
CA MET A 91 -12.35 0.45 4.45
C MET A 91 -11.90 -0.46 5.59
N LEU A 92 -11.20 0.08 6.58
CA LEU A 92 -10.77 -0.65 7.77
C LEU A 92 -11.96 -1.12 8.63
N SER A 93 -12.92 -0.22 8.87
CA SER A 93 -13.95 -0.41 9.89
C SER A 93 -15.20 -1.15 9.39
N GLU A 94 -15.59 -0.93 8.14
CA GLU A 94 -16.80 -1.44 7.52
C GLU A 94 -16.53 -2.50 6.45
N ASN A 95 -15.41 -2.40 5.73
CA ASN A 95 -15.10 -3.29 4.59
C ASN A 95 -13.83 -4.15 4.80
N SER A 96 -13.65 -4.64 6.04
CA SER A 96 -12.47 -5.43 6.43
C SER A 96 -12.32 -6.75 5.66
N THR A 97 -13.40 -7.25 5.05
CA THR A 97 -13.38 -8.42 4.17
C THR A 97 -12.69 -8.09 2.85
N LEU A 98 -13.05 -6.98 2.18
CA LEU A 98 -12.41 -6.58 0.93
C LEU A 98 -10.93 -6.28 1.12
N LEU A 99 -10.55 -5.67 2.25
CA LEU A 99 -9.14 -5.50 2.62
C LEU A 99 -8.41 -6.85 2.70
N THR A 100 -9.01 -7.84 3.37
CA THR A 100 -8.41 -9.18 3.50
C THR A 100 -8.26 -9.85 2.14
N ILE A 101 -9.24 -9.71 1.26
CA ILE A 101 -9.18 -10.21 -0.13
C ILE A 101 -8.04 -9.50 -0.88
N GLY A 102 -7.94 -8.18 -0.79
CA GLY A 102 -6.88 -7.40 -1.44
C GLY A 102 -5.47 -7.84 -1.03
N ILE A 103 -5.23 -8.02 0.27
CA ILE A 103 -3.93 -8.52 0.75
C ILE A 103 -3.66 -9.96 0.30
N ASN A 104 -4.66 -10.83 0.29
CA ASN A 104 -4.50 -12.19 -0.21
C ASN A 104 -4.19 -12.23 -1.72
N VAL A 105 -4.87 -11.41 -2.51
CA VAL A 105 -4.62 -11.26 -3.94
C VAL A 105 -3.19 -10.74 -4.16
N LEU A 106 -2.74 -9.74 -3.40
CA LEU A 106 -1.35 -9.27 -3.43
C LEU A 106 -0.36 -10.41 -3.08
N SER A 107 -0.64 -11.17 -2.02
CA SER A 107 0.21 -12.30 -1.60
C SER A 107 0.33 -13.37 -2.69
N ASN A 108 -0.78 -13.70 -3.37
CA ASN A 108 -0.78 -14.64 -4.48
C ASN A 108 0.06 -14.13 -5.66
N TYR A 109 -0.09 -12.85 -6.03
CA TYR A 109 0.73 -12.23 -7.07
C TYR A 109 2.22 -12.34 -6.75
N VAL A 110 2.61 -12.00 -5.52
CA VAL A 110 4.02 -12.04 -5.09
C VAL A 110 4.54 -13.48 -5.05
N THR A 111 3.70 -14.44 -4.68
CA THR A 111 4.04 -15.87 -4.73
C THR A 111 4.34 -16.31 -6.16
N ASP A 112 3.49 -15.91 -7.11
CA ASP A 112 3.67 -16.18 -8.53
C ASP A 112 4.89 -15.47 -9.10
N TYR A 113 5.16 -14.23 -8.68
CA TYR A 113 6.35 -13.46 -9.06
C TYR A 113 7.65 -14.20 -8.68
N PHE A 114 7.70 -14.82 -7.51
CA PHE A 114 8.84 -15.62 -7.05
C PHE A 114 8.78 -17.09 -7.47
N LYS A 115 7.86 -17.50 -8.34
CA LYS A 115 7.76 -18.89 -8.77
C LYS A 115 8.92 -19.24 -9.68
N GLY A 116 9.64 -20.32 -9.36
CA GLY A 116 10.80 -20.76 -10.11
C GLY A 116 12.10 -19.98 -9.83
N THR A 117 12.07 -19.00 -8.91
CA THR A 117 13.29 -18.36 -8.42
C THR A 117 13.89 -19.14 -7.25
N PHE A 118 15.21 -19.13 -7.14
CA PHE A 118 15.96 -19.69 -6.02
C PHE A 118 16.46 -18.56 -5.11
N GLY A 119 16.56 -18.80 -3.81
CA GLY A 119 17.04 -17.82 -2.83
C GLY A 119 15.93 -17.15 -2.00
N SER A 120 16.27 -16.05 -1.35
CA SER A 120 15.37 -15.34 -0.43
C SER A 120 14.27 -14.59 -1.19
N LYS A 121 13.01 -14.91 -0.89
CA LYS A 121 11.82 -14.24 -1.44
C LYS A 121 11.46 -13.03 -0.58
N ASN A 122 12.34 -12.03 -0.55
CA ASN A 122 12.14 -10.86 0.30
C ASN A 122 11.13 -9.91 -0.33
N VAL A 123 10.15 -9.49 0.46
CA VAL A 123 9.07 -8.59 0.11
C VAL A 123 9.18 -7.36 0.98
N LYS A 124 9.11 -6.19 0.36
CA LYS A 124 9.01 -4.90 1.03
C LYS A 124 7.66 -4.29 0.70
N LEU A 125 6.84 -4.10 1.71
CA LEU A 125 5.50 -3.56 1.60
C LEU A 125 5.30 -2.54 2.71
N GLU A 126 4.74 -1.40 2.35
CA GLU A 126 4.34 -0.39 3.29
C GLU A 126 2.84 -0.12 3.13
N ILE A 127 2.13 -0.04 4.26
CA ILE A 127 0.69 0.21 4.30
C ILE A 127 0.42 1.36 5.26
N ILE A 128 -0.19 2.42 4.75
CA ILE A 128 -0.69 3.53 5.56
C ILE A 128 -2.14 3.24 5.94
N VAL A 129 -2.43 3.28 7.22
CA VAL A 129 -3.76 3.01 7.77
C VAL A 129 -4.26 4.24 8.49
N GLU A 130 -5.45 4.71 8.12
CA GLU A 130 -6.18 5.73 8.86
C GLU A 130 -6.90 5.11 10.07
N THR A 131 -6.39 5.34 11.27
CA THR A 131 -6.94 4.78 12.52
C THR A 131 -8.04 5.65 13.09
N LYS A 132 -7.96 6.97 12.88
CA LYS A 132 -8.99 7.94 13.23
C LYS A 132 -9.31 8.80 12.02
N PRO A 133 -10.59 8.95 11.64
CA PRO A 133 -10.99 9.69 10.44
C PRO A 133 -10.32 11.07 10.36
N LYS A 134 -9.53 11.27 9.31
CA LYS A 134 -8.83 12.51 8.93
C LYS A 134 -7.93 13.10 10.01
N LYS A 135 -7.47 12.27 10.95
CA LYS A 135 -6.77 12.75 12.14
C LYS A 135 -5.50 11.97 12.44
N GLU A 136 -5.56 10.65 12.38
CA GLU A 136 -4.45 9.80 12.79
C GLU A 136 -4.18 8.71 11.75
N TYR A 137 -2.92 8.60 11.38
CA TYR A 137 -2.42 7.68 10.38
C TYR A 137 -1.23 6.92 10.95
N LYS A 138 -1.16 5.62 10.66
CA LYS A 138 -0.04 4.76 11.03
C LYS A 138 0.54 4.12 9.78
N SER A 139 1.86 4.03 9.72
CA SER A 139 2.56 3.26 8.69
C SER A 139 2.93 1.89 9.25
N ILE A 140 2.55 0.85 8.52
CA ILE A 140 2.97 -0.53 8.75
C ILE A 140 4.03 -0.86 7.71
N ASN A 141 5.27 -1.03 8.17
CA ASN A 141 6.40 -1.41 7.33
C ASN A 141 6.65 -2.91 7.48
N TYR A 142 6.42 -3.65 6.40
CA TYR A 142 6.66 -5.08 6.31
C TYR A 142 7.92 -5.37 5.49
N GLU A 143 8.86 -6.08 6.10
CA GLU A 143 9.97 -6.70 5.41
C GLU A 143 10.11 -8.18 5.79
N GLY A 144 10.03 -9.06 4.79
CA GLY A 144 10.12 -10.50 5.01
C GLY A 144 9.68 -11.37 3.85
N ASN A 145 9.46 -12.65 4.13
CA ASN A 145 9.06 -13.65 3.13
C ASN A 145 7.56 -13.54 2.79
N VAL A 146 7.18 -13.74 1.53
CA VAL A 146 5.77 -13.76 1.05
C VAL A 146 4.79 -14.47 1.99
N ASP A 147 5.20 -15.56 2.65
CA ASP A 147 4.36 -16.30 3.61
C ASP A 147 3.84 -15.45 4.78
N GLY A 148 4.55 -14.38 5.18
CA GLY A 148 4.13 -13.50 6.27
C GLY A 148 3.08 -12.45 5.86
N LEU A 149 2.83 -12.27 4.56
CA LEU A 149 1.79 -11.33 4.10
C LEU A 149 0.38 -11.75 4.55
N LYS A 150 0.16 -13.04 4.80
CA LYS A 150 -1.13 -13.58 5.29
C LYS A 150 -1.52 -13.08 6.68
N ASP A 151 -0.56 -12.59 7.46
CA ASP A 151 -0.79 -12.09 8.82
C ASP A 151 -1.10 -10.58 8.85
N LEU A 152 -0.79 -9.85 7.76
CA LEU A 152 -1.07 -8.41 7.65
C LEU A 152 -2.55 -8.04 7.84
N PRO A 153 -3.55 -8.79 7.34
CA PRO A 153 -4.95 -8.45 7.58
C PRO A 153 -5.31 -8.44 9.07
N LYS A 154 -4.68 -9.29 9.89
CA LYS A 154 -4.90 -9.31 11.34
C LYS A 154 -4.26 -8.08 11.99
N ILE A 155 -3.04 -7.73 11.59
CA ILE A 155 -2.29 -6.58 12.10
C ILE A 155 -3.05 -5.27 11.78
N ILE A 156 -3.45 -5.09 10.52
CA ILE A 156 -4.18 -3.88 10.08
C ILE A 156 -5.49 -3.74 10.88
N LYS A 157 -6.24 -4.83 11.08
CA LYS A 157 -7.51 -4.79 11.84
C LYS A 157 -7.31 -4.46 13.32
N ALA A 158 -6.19 -4.84 13.93
CA ALA A 158 -5.90 -4.52 15.33
C ALA A 158 -5.78 -3.00 15.56
N LEU A 159 -5.34 -2.25 14.55
CA LEU A 159 -5.19 -0.79 14.61
C LEU A 159 -6.52 -0.01 14.67
N LYS A 160 -7.67 -0.67 14.44
CA LYS A 160 -8.98 -0.02 14.56
C LYS A 160 -9.27 0.49 15.99
N ASN A 161 -8.63 -0.12 17.00
CA ASN A 161 -8.92 0.12 18.41
C ASN A 161 -7.86 0.97 19.13
N GLU A 162 -6.90 1.56 18.40
CA GLU A 162 -5.91 2.52 18.93
C GLU A 162 -6.38 3.98 18.77
#